data_AF-A0A7V8WZT8-F1
#
_entry.id   AF-A0A7V8WZT8-F1
#
_cell.length_a   1.000
_cell.length_b   1.000
_cell.length_c   1.000
_cell.angle_alpha   90.00
_cell.angle_beta   90.00
_cell.angle_gamma   90.00
#
_symmetry.space_group_name_H-M   'P 1'
#
loop_
_entity.id
_entity.type
_entity.pdbx_description
1 polymer ?
#
loop_
_entity_poly.entity_id
_entity_poly.type
_entity_poly.pdbx_seq_one_letter_code
_entity_poly.pdbx_strand_id
1 'polypeptide(L)'
;AEAAYRAEATAYIGDHLGRVPVVAAARLGRTFGVYDPVGQVDLDRVEGRPKGLAVAGLLTFYATAALAVVGWRRLRRAGWSWAALAPLWGPIALVAVTVVAFYGTTRFRAVAELSFILLAAVGLTGARPPERAPVDGAGIDAHEGHDERDEHEVGA
;
A
#
# COMPACT_ATOMS: atom_id res chain seq x y z
N ALA A 1 1.17 35.47 -21.98
CA ALA A 1 0.76 34.09 -22.27
C ALA A 1 0.54 33.30 -20.97
N GLU A 2 1.53 33.19 -20.08
CA GLU A 2 1.44 32.43 -18.81
C GLU A 2 0.25 32.83 -17.91
N ALA A 3 0.05 34.13 -17.68
CA ALA A 3 -1.06 34.61 -16.86
C ALA A 3 -2.45 34.26 -17.45
N ALA A 4 -2.58 34.28 -18.78
CA ALA A 4 -3.82 33.90 -19.47
C ALA A 4 -4.11 32.40 -19.34
N TYR A 5 -3.08 31.55 -19.52
CA TYR A 5 -3.22 30.11 -19.32
C TYR A 5 -3.54 29.74 -17.87
N ARG A 6 -2.95 30.44 -16.90
CA ARG A 6 -3.25 30.22 -15.48
C ARG A 6 -4.70 30.60 -15.15
N ALA A 7 -5.18 31.74 -15.64
CA ALA A 7 -6.56 32.18 -15.42
C ALA A 7 -7.56 31.18 -16.02
N GLU A 8 -7.34 30.75 -17.26
CA GLU A 8 -8.17 29.75 -17.94
C GLU A 8 -8.17 28.41 -17.20
N ALA A 9 -7.01 27.93 -16.77
CA ALA A 9 -6.91 26.70 -16.00
C ALA A 9 -7.66 26.80 -14.66
N THR A 10 -7.54 27.92 -13.94
CA THR A 10 -8.26 28.11 -12.67
C THR A 10 -9.78 28.21 -12.86
N ALA A 11 -10.24 28.86 -13.93
CA ALA A 11 -11.67 28.92 -14.27
C ALA A 11 -12.21 27.53 -14.59
N TYR A 12 -11.50 26.77 -15.44
CA TYR A 12 -11.87 25.40 -15.79
C TYR A 12 -11.94 24.48 -14.55
N ILE A 13 -10.98 24.57 -13.63
CA ILE A 13 -10.99 23.80 -12.38
C ILE A 13 -12.21 24.17 -11.53
N GLY A 14 -12.48 25.47 -11.37
CA GLY A 14 -13.63 25.98 -10.62
C GLY A 14 -14.96 25.44 -11.14
N ASP A 15 -15.14 25.47 -12.47
CA ASP A 15 -16.36 24.99 -13.14
C ASP A 15 -16.54 23.46 -13.05
N HIS A 16 -15.47 22.73 -12.73
CA HIS A 16 -15.45 21.26 -12.73
C HIS A 16 -15.18 20.63 -11.36
N LEU A 17 -15.24 21.38 -10.26
CA LEU A 17 -15.03 20.85 -8.91
C LEU A 17 -15.96 19.67 -8.59
N GLY A 18 -17.20 19.68 -9.09
CA GLY A 18 -18.15 18.59 -8.92
C GLY A 18 -17.72 17.25 -9.56
N ARG A 19 -16.75 17.26 -10.49
CA ARG A 19 -16.20 16.05 -11.10
C ARG A 19 -15.03 15.45 -10.32
N VAL A 20 -14.48 16.14 -9.32
CA VAL A 20 -13.33 15.66 -8.54
C VAL A 20 -13.57 14.27 -7.93
N PRO A 21 -14.73 13.95 -7.30
CA PRO A 21 -14.98 12.61 -6.78
C PRO A 21 -15.01 11.53 -7.87
N VAL A 22 -15.56 11.85 -9.04
CA VAL A 22 -15.63 10.92 -10.18
C VAL A 22 -14.23 10.63 -10.71
N VAL A 23 -13.38 11.66 -10.82
CA VAL A 23 -11.99 11.51 -11.26
C VAL A 23 -11.18 10.71 -10.24
N ALA A 24 -11.36 10.97 -8.95
CA ALA A 24 -10.71 10.21 -7.88
C ALA A 24 -11.09 8.72 -7.95
N ALA A 25 -12.38 8.41 -8.09
CA ALA A 25 -12.86 7.04 -8.25
C ALA A 25 -12.31 6.37 -9.52
N ALA A 26 -12.29 7.07 -10.66
CA ALA A 26 -11.71 6.55 -11.89
C ALA A 26 -10.19 6.31 -11.78
N ARG A 27 -9.46 7.18 -11.07
CA ARG A 27 -8.02 7.01 -10.80
C ARG A 27 -7.75 5.77 -9.95
N LEU A 28 -8.47 5.61 -8.83
CA LEU A 28 -8.37 4.43 -7.98
C LEU A 28 -8.75 3.16 -8.76
N GLY A 29 -9.85 3.22 -9.50
CA GLY A 29 -10.33 2.11 -10.32
C GLY A 29 -9.30 1.67 -11.36
N ARG A 30 -8.66 2.60 -12.08
CA ARG A 30 -7.57 2.25 -13.02
C ARG A 30 -6.37 1.64 -12.31
N THR A 31 -5.91 2.25 -11.22
CA THR A 31 -4.73 1.74 -10.50
C THR A 31 -4.94 0.31 -9.99
N PHE A 32 -6.11 0.00 -9.41
CA PHE A 32 -6.42 -1.34 -8.93
C PHE A 32 -7.05 -2.25 -9.99
N GLY A 33 -7.07 -1.83 -11.26
CA GLY A 33 -7.58 -2.65 -12.37
C GLY A 33 -9.08 -2.94 -12.30
N VAL A 34 -9.87 -2.16 -11.58
CA VAL A 34 -11.34 -2.29 -11.50
C VAL A 34 -12.03 -1.49 -12.60
N TYR A 35 -11.43 -0.36 -13.02
CA TYR A 35 -11.98 0.53 -14.04
C TYR A 35 -11.06 0.55 -15.27
N ASP A 36 -11.61 0.19 -16.43
CA ASP A 36 -10.93 0.11 -17.73
C ASP A 36 -9.56 -0.60 -17.73
N PRO A 37 -9.49 -1.87 -17.28
CA PRO A 37 -8.23 -2.61 -17.24
C PRO A 37 -7.67 -2.92 -18.64
N VAL A 38 -8.52 -3.02 -19.66
CA VAL A 38 -8.10 -3.29 -21.04
C VAL A 38 -7.49 -2.04 -21.67
N GLY A 39 -8.11 -0.87 -21.49
CA GLY A 39 -7.51 0.40 -21.91
C GLY A 39 -6.19 0.69 -21.20
N GLN A 40 -6.06 0.30 -19.92
CA GLN A 40 -4.79 0.39 -19.20
C GLN A 40 -3.70 -0.50 -19.81
N VAL A 41 -4.02 -1.74 -20.21
CA VAL A 41 -3.07 -2.63 -20.90
C VAL A 41 -2.61 -2.05 -22.23
N ASP A 42 -3.48 -1.37 -22.96
CA ASP A 42 -3.12 -0.69 -24.20
C ASP A 42 -2.32 0.60 -23.96
N LEU A 43 -2.54 1.29 -22.84
CA LEU A 43 -1.71 2.43 -22.42
C LEU A 43 -0.28 1.98 -22.08
N ASP A 44 -0.13 0.87 -21.36
CA ASP A 44 1.16 0.25 -21.04
C ASP A 44 1.96 -0.12 -22.33
N ARG A 45 1.30 -0.33 -23.47
CA ARG A 45 1.99 -0.55 -24.77
C ARG A 45 2.63 0.72 -25.32
N VAL A 46 1.99 1.87 -25.12
CA VAL A 46 2.58 3.17 -25.49
C VAL A 46 3.85 3.42 -24.66
N GLU A 47 3.90 2.88 -23.45
CA GLU A 47 5.09 2.86 -22.57
C GLU A 47 6.10 1.74 -22.93
N GLY A 48 5.91 1.01 -24.04
CA GLY A 48 6.85 0.01 -24.56
C GLY A 48 6.70 -1.40 -23.96
N ARG A 49 5.67 -1.68 -23.16
CA ARG A 49 5.46 -3.03 -22.60
C ARG A 49 4.82 -4.00 -23.61
N PRO A 50 5.36 -5.23 -23.74
CA PRO A 50 4.68 -6.29 -24.49
C PRO A 50 3.30 -6.59 -23.91
N LYS A 51 2.26 -6.66 -24.76
CA LYS A 51 0.86 -6.91 -24.34
C LYS A 51 0.74 -8.14 -23.44
N GLY A 52 1.43 -9.22 -23.79
CA GLY A 52 1.39 -10.47 -23.03
C GLY A 52 1.85 -10.29 -21.58
N LEU A 53 2.89 -9.49 -21.34
CA LEU A 53 3.38 -9.20 -19.99
C LEU A 53 2.43 -8.31 -19.21
N ALA A 54 1.84 -7.30 -19.85
CA ALA A 54 0.83 -6.44 -19.22
C ALA A 54 -0.42 -7.26 -18.79
N VAL A 55 -0.89 -8.16 -19.66
CA VAL A 55 -2.01 -9.06 -19.34
C VAL A 55 -1.63 -10.04 -18.23
N ALA A 56 -0.45 -10.67 -18.30
CA ALA A 56 0.01 -11.59 -17.26
C ALA A 56 0.11 -10.91 -15.89
N GLY A 57 0.65 -9.68 -15.86
CA GLY A 57 0.69 -8.86 -14.64
C GLY A 57 -0.70 -8.56 -14.08
N LEU A 58 -1.66 -8.22 -14.94
CA LEU A 58 -3.05 -7.99 -14.53
C LEU A 58 -3.71 -9.25 -13.94
N LEU A 59 -3.58 -10.39 -14.63
CA LEU A 59 -4.15 -11.66 -14.16
C LEU A 59 -3.53 -12.10 -12.83
N THR A 60 -2.21 -11.95 -12.68
CA THR A 60 -1.48 -12.27 -11.45
C THR A 60 -1.93 -11.37 -10.31
N PHE A 61 -2.16 -10.09 -10.59
CA PHE A 61 -2.69 -9.15 -9.61
C PHE A 61 -4.10 -9.55 -9.17
N TYR A 62 -5.00 -9.93 -10.08
CA TYR A 62 -6.34 -10.38 -9.71
C TYR A 62 -6.33 -11.65 -8.86
N ALA A 63 -5.49 -12.64 -9.21
CA ALA A 63 -5.32 -13.84 -8.40
C ALA A 63 -4.83 -13.50 -6.99
N THR A 64 -3.80 -12.65 -6.89
CA THR A 64 -3.26 -12.17 -5.61
C THR A 64 -4.32 -11.41 -4.81
N ALA A 65 -5.06 -10.49 -5.44
CA ALA A 65 -6.11 -9.70 -4.80
C ALA A 65 -7.24 -10.60 -4.26
N ALA A 66 -7.66 -11.62 -5.02
CA ALA A 66 -8.67 -12.58 -4.57
C ALA A 66 -8.19 -13.36 -3.33
N LEU A 67 -6.94 -13.85 -3.35
CA LEU A 67 -6.34 -14.53 -2.20
C LEU A 67 -6.17 -13.59 -0.99
N ALA A 68 -5.82 -12.33 -1.23
CA ALA A 68 -5.71 -11.31 -0.18
C ALA A 68 -7.05 -11.08 0.53
N VAL A 69 -8.16 -11.02 -0.21
CA VAL A 69 -9.50 -10.93 0.37
C VAL A 69 -9.82 -12.14 1.23
N VAL A 70 -9.44 -13.35 0.78
CA VAL A 70 -9.61 -14.59 1.56
C VAL A 70 -8.79 -14.54 2.85
N GLY A 71 -7.52 -14.13 2.79
CA GLY A 71 -6.65 -13.99 3.96
C GLY A 71 -7.15 -12.96 4.95
N TRP A 72 -7.56 -11.78 4.48
CA TRP A 72 -8.19 -10.76 5.32
C TRP A 72 -9.43 -11.29 6.04
N ARG A 73 -10.35 -11.95 5.31
CA ARG A 73 -11.54 -12.57 5.92
C ARG A 73 -11.19 -13.62 6.97
N ARG A 74 -10.11 -14.39 6.77
CA ARG A 74 -9.63 -15.37 7.76
C ARG A 74 -9.13 -14.67 9.03
N LEU A 75 -8.31 -13.63 8.91
CA LEU A 75 -7.81 -12.85 10.05
C LEU A 75 -8.97 -12.20 10.83
N ARG A 76 -9.95 -11.64 10.12
CA ARG A 76 -11.16 -11.05 10.74
C ARG A 76 -11.97 -12.11 11.48
N ARG A 77 -12.14 -13.31 10.92
CA ARG A 77 -12.80 -14.43 11.61
C ARG A 77 -11.99 -14.98 12.79
N ALA A 78 -10.68 -14.82 12.77
CA ALA A 78 -9.78 -15.18 13.87
C ALA A 78 -9.71 -14.11 14.98
N GLY A 79 -10.55 -13.07 14.92
CA GLY A 79 -10.64 -12.05 15.99
C GLY A 79 -9.61 -10.93 15.92
N TRP A 80 -8.80 -10.84 14.86
CA TRP A 80 -7.83 -9.76 14.72
C TRP A 80 -8.53 -8.41 14.64
N SER A 81 -8.12 -7.47 15.50
CA SER A 81 -8.65 -6.11 15.52
C SER A 81 -8.21 -5.32 14.27
N TRP A 82 -8.94 -4.26 13.95
CA TRP A 82 -8.55 -3.35 12.87
C TRP A 82 -7.18 -2.71 13.12
N ALA A 83 -6.86 -2.39 14.38
CA ALA A 83 -5.55 -1.86 14.77
C ALA A 83 -4.42 -2.85 14.48
N ALA A 84 -4.62 -4.14 14.72
CA ALA A 84 -3.63 -5.17 14.41
C ALA A 84 -3.39 -5.34 12.89
N LEU A 85 -4.39 -5.01 12.07
CA LEU A 85 -4.28 -5.04 10.60
C LEU A 85 -3.83 -3.70 10.00
N ALA A 86 -3.69 -2.65 10.81
CA ALA A 86 -3.35 -1.30 10.32
C ALA A 86 -2.04 -1.26 9.50
N PRO A 87 -0.96 -1.99 9.85
CA PRO A 87 0.26 -2.00 9.05
C PRO A 87 0.06 -2.54 7.62
N LEU A 88 -0.92 -3.43 7.41
CA LEU A 88 -1.26 -3.94 6.08
C LEU A 88 -2.09 -2.93 5.28
N TRP A 89 -2.96 -2.18 5.95
CA TRP A 89 -3.79 -1.16 5.29
C TRP A 89 -3.03 0.13 4.99
N GLY A 90 -1.99 0.46 5.77
CA GLY A 90 -1.19 1.67 5.60
C GLY A 90 -0.65 1.88 4.18
N PRO A 91 0.08 0.91 3.59
CA PRO A 91 0.57 1.00 2.21
C PRO A 91 -0.55 1.16 1.17
N ILE A 92 -1.68 0.48 1.36
CA ILE A 92 -2.83 0.58 0.45
C ILE A 92 -3.44 1.99 0.51
N ALA A 93 -3.62 2.52 1.72
CA ALA A 93 -4.14 3.86 1.94
C ALA A 93 -3.18 4.93 1.38
N LEU A 94 -1.87 4.77 1.58
CA LEU A 94 -0.85 5.65 1.03
C LEU A 94 -0.94 5.72 -0.50
N VAL A 95 -0.99 4.56 -1.17
CA VAL A 95 -1.15 4.50 -2.63
C VAL A 95 -2.46 5.15 -3.06
N ALA A 96 -3.56 4.91 -2.35
CA ALA A 96 -4.85 5.53 -2.68
C ALA A 96 -4.77 7.07 -2.63
N VAL A 97 -4.14 7.64 -1.61
CA VAL A 97 -3.92 9.09 -1.49
C VAL A 97 -3.03 9.60 -2.63
N THR A 98 -1.90 8.93 -2.90
CA THR A 98 -0.97 9.32 -3.97
C THR A 98 -1.66 9.33 -5.34
N VAL A 99 -2.43 8.29 -5.64
CA VAL A 99 -3.16 8.14 -6.91
C VAL A 99 -4.21 9.23 -7.08
N VAL A 100 -4.94 9.55 -6.01
CA VAL A 100 -5.95 10.62 -6.03
C VAL A 100 -5.29 11.99 -6.19
N ALA A 101 -4.16 12.25 -5.53
CA ALA A 101 -3.47 13.53 -5.55
C ALA A 101 -2.79 13.82 -6.91
N PHE A 102 -2.10 12.84 -7.48
CA PHE A 102 -1.24 13.05 -8.65
C PHE A 102 -1.90 12.52 -9.93
N TYR A 103 -1.67 11.24 -10.26
CA TYR A 103 -2.26 10.56 -11.41
C TYR A 103 -2.25 9.05 -11.18
N GLY A 104 -3.28 8.35 -11.64
CA GLY A 104 -3.48 6.92 -11.41
C GLY A 104 -2.91 6.07 -12.53
N THR A 105 -1.71 5.53 -12.33
CA THR A 105 -1.14 4.46 -13.18
C THR A 105 -0.80 3.24 -12.34
N THR A 106 -0.65 2.10 -13.00
CA THR A 106 -0.27 0.83 -12.37
C THR A 106 1.08 0.89 -11.65
N ARG A 107 1.98 1.79 -12.08
CA ARG A 107 3.32 1.97 -11.51
C ARG A 107 3.31 2.35 -10.02
N PHE A 108 2.33 3.16 -9.58
CA PHE A 108 2.25 3.58 -8.18
C PHE A 108 1.69 2.51 -7.24
N ARG A 109 1.16 1.41 -7.78
CA ARG A 109 0.58 0.34 -6.96
C ARG A 109 1.63 -0.50 -6.25
N ALA A 110 2.89 -0.51 -6.71
CA ALA A 110 3.94 -1.41 -6.23
C ALA A 110 4.07 -1.45 -4.69
N VAL A 111 3.92 -0.30 -4.02
CA VAL A 111 3.99 -0.20 -2.55
C VAL A 111 2.84 -0.94 -1.87
N ALA A 112 1.63 -0.89 -2.45
CA ALA A 112 0.47 -1.63 -1.94
C ALA A 112 0.55 -3.13 -2.23
N GLU A 113 1.29 -3.56 -3.26
CA GLU A 113 1.39 -4.97 -3.65
C GLU A 113 1.95 -5.85 -2.53
N LEU A 114 2.87 -5.32 -1.72
CA LEU A 114 3.38 -6.00 -0.52
C LEU A 114 2.25 -6.40 0.43
N SER A 115 1.33 -5.49 0.73
CA SER A 115 0.18 -5.78 1.58
C SER A 115 -0.74 -6.85 0.98
N PHE A 116 -0.98 -6.78 -0.34
CA PHE A 116 -1.77 -7.81 -1.03
C PHE A 116 -1.08 -9.17 -0.97
N ILE A 117 0.23 -9.24 -1.19
CA ILE A 117 1.01 -10.49 -1.15
C ILE A 117 0.97 -11.10 0.25
N LEU A 118 1.16 -10.30 1.30
CA LEU A 118 1.10 -10.80 2.69
C LEU A 118 -0.28 -11.34 3.05
N LEU A 119 -1.34 -10.62 2.69
CA LEU A 119 -2.71 -11.10 2.87
C LEU A 119 -2.99 -12.36 2.03
N ALA A 120 -2.47 -12.41 0.80
CA ALA A 120 -2.62 -13.57 -0.08
C ALA A 120 -1.92 -14.81 0.49
N ALA A 121 -0.74 -14.65 1.07
CA ALA A 121 -0.02 -15.72 1.75
C ALA A 121 -0.84 -16.31 2.91
N VAL A 122 -1.51 -15.47 3.70
CA VAL A 122 -2.45 -15.93 4.74
C VAL A 122 -3.66 -16.64 4.14
N GLY A 123 -4.17 -16.13 3.01
CA GLY A 123 -5.25 -16.74 2.24
C GLY A 123 -4.91 -18.14 1.72
N LEU A 124 -3.67 -18.35 1.30
CA LEU A 124 -3.15 -19.65 0.85
C LEU A 124 -2.89 -20.61 2.01
N THR A 125 -2.12 -20.18 3.02
CA THR A 125 -1.61 -21.05 4.09
C THR A 125 -2.64 -21.35 5.18
N GLY A 126 -3.61 -20.44 5.41
CA GLY A 126 -4.53 -20.57 6.53
C GLY A 126 -3.88 -20.38 7.90
N ALA A 127 -2.73 -19.70 7.93
CA ALA A 127 -1.93 -19.49 9.14
C ALA A 127 -2.80 -19.01 10.31
N ARG A 128 -2.77 -19.78 11.40
CA ARG A 128 -3.24 -19.35 12.71
C ARG A 128 -2.13 -18.51 13.35
N PRO A 129 -2.47 -17.48 14.14
CA PRO A 129 -1.45 -16.74 14.87
C PRO A 129 -0.61 -17.70 15.72
N PRO A 130 0.71 -17.54 15.76
CA PRO A 130 1.52 -18.24 16.75
C PRO A 130 0.98 -17.86 18.14
N GLU A 131 0.90 -18.86 19.02
CA GLU A 131 0.70 -18.60 20.44
C GLU A 131 1.77 -17.61 20.89
N ARG A 132 1.36 -16.51 21.52
CA ARG A 132 2.32 -15.48 21.94
C ARG A 132 3.25 -16.13 22.95
N ALA A 133 4.47 -16.48 22.54
CA ALA A 133 5.53 -16.76 23.48
C ALA A 133 5.73 -15.47 24.31
N PRO A 134 5.80 -15.55 25.64
CA PRO A 134 6.13 -14.40 26.47
C PRO A 134 7.38 -13.74 25.93
N VAL A 135 7.28 -12.44 25.63
CA VAL A 135 8.47 -11.62 25.35
C VAL A 135 9.17 -11.48 26.70
N ASP A 136 10.12 -12.36 26.98
CA ASP A 136 10.87 -12.34 28.23
C ASP A 136 11.75 -11.09 28.24
N GLY A 137 11.40 -10.11 29.10
CA GLY A 137 12.07 -8.81 29.20
C GLY A 137 13.51 -8.88 29.70
N ALA A 138 13.98 -10.07 30.09
CA ALA A 138 15.29 -10.30 30.68
C ALA A 138 16.50 -9.88 29.81
N GLY A 139 16.30 -9.67 28.50
CA GLY A 139 17.38 -9.27 27.57
C GLY A 139 17.58 -7.76 27.41
N ILE A 140 16.59 -6.92 27.78
CA ILE A 140 16.69 -5.46 27.62
C ILE A 140 17.35 -4.82 28.85
N ASP A 141 17.08 -5.37 30.04
CA ASP A 141 17.59 -4.83 31.31
C ASP A 141 19.09 -5.15 31.56
N ALA A 142 19.67 -6.08 30.79
CA ALA A 142 21.06 -6.53 30.98
C ALA A 142 22.13 -5.57 30.42
N HIS A 143 21.74 -4.64 29.55
CA HIS A 143 22.68 -3.71 28.90
C HIS A 143 22.82 -2.34 29.61
N GLU A 144 22.01 -2.06 30.63
CA GLU A 144 21.96 -0.74 31.28
C GLU A 144 22.80 -0.65 32.57
N GLY A 145 23.58 -1.70 32.90
CA GLY A 145 24.24 -1.84 34.20
C GLY A 145 25.78 -1.86 34.23
N HIS A 146 26.49 -1.42 33.18
CA HIS A 146 27.96 -1.58 33.13
C HIS A 146 28.77 -0.36 32.66
N ASP A 147 28.46 0.86 33.14
CA ASP A 147 29.31 2.01 32.79
C ASP A 147 29.35 3.19 33.79
N GLU A 148 29.51 2.94 35.11
CA GLU A 148 29.72 4.07 36.06
C GLU A 148 30.67 3.79 37.26
N ARG A 149 31.51 2.74 37.24
CA ARG A 149 32.37 2.41 38.41
C ARG A 149 33.89 2.49 38.25
N ASP A 150 34.41 2.99 37.12
CA ASP A 150 35.87 3.01 36.91
C ASP A 150 36.52 4.42 36.79
N GLU A 151 35.77 5.51 36.95
CA GLU A 151 36.34 6.87 36.77
C GLU A 151 36.86 7.55 38.06
N HIS A 152 36.87 6.89 39.23
CA HIS A 152 37.28 7.52 40.50
C HIS A 152 38.62 7.08 41.10
N GLU A 153 39.43 6.22 40.44
CA GLU A 153 40.73 5.78 41.00
C GLU A 153 41.99 6.28 40.28
N VAL A 154 41.89 7.23 39.34
CA VAL A 154 43.09 7.86 38.73
C VAL A 154 43.18 9.33 39.14
N GLY A 155 43.55 9.57 40.39
CA GLY A 155 43.70 10.93 40.92
C GLY A 155 44.16 11.00 42.37
N ALA A 156 45.27 10.35 42.70
CA ALA A 156 46.06 10.62 43.92
C ALA A 156 47.54 10.30 43.69
#